data_AF-A0AAF0F076-F1
#
_entry.id   AF-A0AAF0F076-F1
#
_cell.length_a   1.000
_cell.length_b   1.000
_cell.length_c   1.000
_cell.angle_alpha   90.00
_cell.angle_beta   90.00
_cell.angle_gamma   90.00
#
_symmetry.space_group_name_H-M   'P 1'
#
loop_
_entity.id
_entity.type
_entity.pdbx_description
1 polymer ?
#
loop_
_entity_poly.entity_id
_entity_poly.type
_entity_poly.pdbx_seq_one_letter_code
_entity_poly.pdbx_strand_id
1 'polypeptide(L)'
;MGTETPSVGIYITECQRVLESMAGDGIRYELTQLHGYGTNLEGPISAVWKALERCHEAVHAMGVPRIATDIRLGTRTDKPQYGSWAEGLSENARKKESVLRRLAEK
;
A
#
# COMPACT_ATOMS: atom_id res chain seq x y z
N MET A 1 15.34 -4.20 11.23
CA MET A 1 15.83 -4.74 12.52
C MET A 1 17.34 -4.67 12.52
N GLY A 2 17.96 -4.28 13.63
CA GLY A 2 19.42 -4.04 13.69
C GLY A 2 19.83 -2.64 13.24
N THR A 3 18.99 -1.64 13.45
CA THR A 3 19.29 -0.22 13.22
C THR A 3 19.84 0.41 14.50
N GLU A 4 20.70 1.43 14.38
CA GLU A 4 21.29 2.12 15.54
C GLU A 4 20.27 2.90 16.38
N THR A 5 19.14 3.27 15.77
CA THR A 5 18.06 4.01 16.43
C THR A 5 16.72 3.25 16.32
N PRO A 6 15.78 3.50 17.25
CA PRO A 6 14.42 2.96 17.16
C PRO A 6 13.55 3.69 16.14
N SER A 7 14.01 4.82 15.58
CA SER A 7 13.25 5.58 14.59
C SER A 7 13.34 4.89 13.23
N VAL A 8 12.18 4.61 12.63
CA VAL A 8 12.07 3.96 11.32
C VAL A 8 11.58 4.90 10.21
N GLY A 9 11.36 6.18 10.54
CA GLY A 9 10.76 7.16 9.62
C GLY A 9 11.53 7.31 8.31
N ILE A 10 12.86 7.33 8.36
CA ILE A 10 13.69 7.47 7.16
C ILE A 10 13.51 6.32 6.18
N TYR A 11 13.38 5.08 6.67
CA TYR A 11 13.15 3.90 5.85
C TYR A 11 11.73 3.89 5.27
N ILE A 12 10.75 4.36 6.06
CA ILE A 12 9.37 4.54 5.57
C ILE A 12 9.34 5.57 4.44
N THR A 13 10.04 6.70 4.59
CA THR A 13 10.14 7.73 3.54
C THR A 13 10.77 7.18 2.26
N GLU A 14 11.80 6.33 2.38
CA GLU A 14 12.43 5.73 1.20
C GLU A 14 11.48 4.76 0.47
N CYS A 15 10.78 3.90 1.21
CA CYS A 15 9.72 3.07 0.62
C CYS A 15 8.65 3.90 -0.09
N GLN A 16 8.28 5.07 0.44
CA GLN A 16 7.32 5.95 -0.24
C GLN A 16 7.85 6.49 -1.56
N ARG A 17 9.12 6.89 -1.64
CA ARG A 17 9.74 7.32 -2.91
C ARG A 17 9.76 6.22 -3.95
N VAL A 18 10.02 4.98 -3.52
CA VAL A 18 9.95 3.81 -4.41
C VAL A 18 8.54 3.66 -4.97
N LEU A 19 7.51 3.71 -4.11
CA LEU A 19 6.11 3.61 -4.54
C LEU A 19 5.70 4.75 -5.48
N GLU A 20 6.14 5.97 -5.21
CA GLU A 20 5.95 7.14 -6.09
C GLU A 20 6.56 6.92 -7.47
N SER A 21 7.77 6.38 -7.55
CA SER A 21 8.42 6.08 -8.82
C SER A 21 7.69 5.00 -9.64
N MET A 22 6.88 4.17 -8.97
CA MET A 22 6.12 3.07 -9.58
C MET A 22 4.65 3.42 -9.86
N ALA A 23 4.23 4.66 -9.63
CA ALA A 23 2.86 5.11 -9.91
C ALA A 23 2.45 4.89 -11.38
N GLY A 24 3.42 4.88 -12.32
CA GLY A 24 3.21 4.60 -13.74
C GLY A 24 3.01 3.11 -14.07
N ASP A 25 3.38 2.18 -13.19
CA ASP A 25 3.33 0.73 -13.41
C ASP A 25 1.93 0.12 -13.11
N GLY A 26 0.89 0.97 -13.03
CA GLY A 26 -0.49 0.55 -12.74
C GLY A 26 -0.74 0.21 -11.26
N ILE A 27 0.15 0.67 -10.37
CA ILE A 27 -0.02 0.55 -8.93
C ILE A 27 -0.73 1.79 -8.41
N ARG A 28 -1.88 1.57 -7.76
CA ARG A 28 -2.53 2.57 -6.92
C ARG A 28 -2.08 2.35 -5.48
N TYR A 29 -1.58 3.40 -4.86
CA TYR A 29 -1.26 3.43 -3.45
C TYR A 29 -1.83 4.71 -2.86
N GLU A 30 -2.32 4.65 -1.61
CA GLU A 30 -2.81 5.83 -0.92
C GLU A 30 -1.73 6.41 0.00
N LEU A 31 -1.20 7.57 -0.38
CA LEU A 31 -0.31 8.39 0.46
C LEU A 31 -1.06 9.04 1.63
N THR A 32 -2.34 9.34 1.44
CA THR A 32 -3.16 10.24 2.30
C THR A 32 -3.52 9.65 3.65
N GLN A 33 -3.18 8.40 3.90
CA GLN A 33 -3.37 7.75 5.19
C GLN A 33 -2.13 6.90 5.47
N LEU A 34 -1.05 7.52 5.96
CA LEU A 34 -0.08 6.81 6.81
C LEU A 34 -0.83 6.41 8.10
N HIS A 35 -1.77 5.48 7.98
CA HIS A 35 -2.31 4.77 9.13
C HIS A 35 -1.09 4.12 9.80
N GLY A 36 -0.96 4.24 11.12
CA GLY A 36 0.21 3.75 11.88
C GLY A 36 0.51 2.24 11.75
N TYR A 37 -0.21 1.53 10.88
CA TYR A 37 -0.14 0.09 10.60
C TYR A 37 0.21 -0.26 9.13
N GLY A 38 0.65 0.69 8.30
CA GLY A 38 1.26 0.38 6.99
C GLY A 38 0.64 1.10 5.78
N THR A 39 0.97 0.64 4.58
CA THR A 39 0.54 1.22 3.29
C THR A 39 -0.30 0.20 2.53
N ASN A 40 -1.45 0.63 2.01
CA ASN A 40 -2.29 -0.20 1.16
C ASN A 40 -1.88 -0.03 -0.30
N LEU A 41 -1.67 -1.17 -0.97
CA LEU A 41 -1.28 -1.25 -2.38
C LEU A 41 -2.37 -2.00 -3.15
N GLU A 42 -2.78 -1.43 -4.28
CA GLU A 42 -3.77 -2.00 -5.18
C GLU A 42 -3.25 -2.02 -6.60
N GLY A 43 -3.43 -3.14 -7.30
CA GLY A 43 -3.02 -3.26 -8.68
C GLY A 43 -2.83 -4.72 -9.09
N PRO A 44 -2.25 -4.96 -10.27
CA PRO A 44 -1.83 -6.28 -10.69
C PRO A 44 -0.89 -6.90 -9.65
N ILE A 45 -1.07 -8.19 -9.35
CA ILE A 45 -0.27 -8.89 -8.34
C ILE A 45 1.23 -8.81 -8.63
N SER A 46 1.63 -8.87 -9.90
CA SER A 46 3.02 -8.72 -10.34
C SER A 46 3.59 -7.35 -10.00
N ALA A 47 2.82 -6.28 -10.17
CA ALA A 47 3.23 -4.92 -9.85
C ALA A 47 3.37 -4.73 -8.34
N VAL A 48 2.43 -5.26 -7.55
CA VAL A 48 2.49 -5.22 -6.08
C VAL A 48 3.74 -5.93 -5.55
N TRP A 49 4.05 -7.11 -6.07
CA TRP A 49 5.27 -7.83 -5.66
C TRP A 49 6.55 -7.09 -6.06
N LYS A 50 6.60 -6.53 -7.26
CA LYS A 50 7.73 -5.71 -7.71
C LYS A 50 7.93 -4.48 -6.82
N ALA A 51 6.85 -3.85 -6.37
CA ALA A 51 6.93 -2.73 -5.44
C ALA A 51 7.50 -3.14 -4.08
N LEU A 52 7.07 -4.29 -3.55
CA LEU A 52 7.63 -4.82 -2.31
C LEU A 52 9.13 -5.11 -2.44
N GLU A 53 9.53 -5.79 -3.50
CA GLU A 53 10.93 -6.11 -3.79
C GLU A 53 11.79 -4.84 -3.82
N ARG A 54 11.36 -3.82 -4.57
CA ARG A 54 12.07 -2.55 -4.69
C ARG A 54 12.16 -1.81 -3.36
N CYS A 55 11.11 -1.84 -2.54
CA CYS A 55 11.15 -1.27 -1.19
C CYS A 55 12.19 -1.98 -0.30
N HIS A 56 12.27 -3.31 -0.38
CA HIS A 56 13.27 -4.07 0.38
C HIS A 56 14.69 -3.77 -0.10
N GLU A 57 14.91 -3.73 -1.41
CA GLU A 57 16.21 -3.38 -2.00
C GLU A 57 16.67 -1.98 -1.56
N ALA A 58 15.78 -0.99 -1.62
CA ALA A 58 16.10 0.38 -1.22
C ALA A 58 16.49 0.47 0.26
N VAL A 59 15.73 -0.18 1.14
CA VAL A 59 16.02 -0.18 2.59
C VAL A 59 17.27 -0.99 2.92
N HIS A 60 17.54 -2.09 2.21
CA HIS A 60 18.81 -2.83 2.34
C HIS A 60 20.00 -2.00 1.85
N ALA A 61 19.85 -1.21 0.79
CA ALA A 61 20.88 -0.29 0.30
C ALA A 61 21.22 0.80 1.32
N MET A 62 20.29 1.13 2.23
CA MET A 62 20.54 2.01 3.38
C MET A 62 21.29 1.34 4.55
N GLY A 63 21.73 0.08 4.39
CA GLY A 63 22.51 -0.65 5.38
C GLY A 63 21.69 -1.40 6.42
N VAL A 64 20.36 -1.51 6.26
CA VAL A 64 19.54 -2.30 7.18
C VAL A 64 19.74 -3.79 6.89
N PRO A 65 20.26 -4.60 7.83
CA PRO A 65 20.61 -5.99 7.55
C PRO A 65 19.38 -6.92 7.46
N ARG A 66 18.28 -6.55 8.12
CA ARG A 66 17.06 -7.38 8.16
C ARG A 66 15.80 -6.52 8.08
N ILE A 67 14.95 -6.86 7.13
CA ILE A 67 13.61 -6.28 6.96
C ILE A 67 12.58 -7.37 7.26
N ALA A 68 11.51 -7.01 7.96
CA ALA A 68 10.36 -7.87 8.17
C ALA A 68 9.13 -7.16 7.62
N THR A 69 8.32 -7.84 6.83
CA THR A 69 7.09 -7.30 6.26
C THR A 69 5.94 -8.23 6.57
N ASP A 70 4.89 -7.66 7.14
CA ASP A 70 3.60 -8.32 7.29
C ASP A 70 2.71 -7.92 6.12
N ILE A 71 2.08 -8.90 5.45
CA ILE A 71 1.28 -8.67 4.26
C ILE A 71 -0.06 -9.36 4.43
N ARG A 72 -1.13 -8.58 4.29
CA ARG A 72 -2.49 -9.09 4.14
C ARG A 72 -2.90 -8.94 2.68
N LEU A 73 -2.87 -10.05 1.93
CA LEU A 73 -3.17 -10.08 0.50
C LEU A 73 -4.54 -10.69 0.25
N GLY A 74 -5.38 -10.01 -0.54
CA GLY A 74 -6.68 -10.50 -0.98
C GLY A 74 -6.78 -10.49 -2.50
N THR A 75 -7.19 -11.61 -3.09
CA THR A 75 -7.55 -11.70 -4.52
C THR A 75 -8.92 -12.33 -4.64
N ARG A 76 -9.63 -12.04 -5.74
CA ARG A 76 -10.96 -12.60 -5.99
C ARG A 76 -11.20 -12.79 -7.49
N THR A 77 -12.04 -13.75 -7.85
CA THR A 77 -12.40 -14.08 -9.24
C THR A 77 -13.91 -14.08 -9.48
N ASP A 78 -14.71 -14.00 -8.40
CA ASP A 78 -16.16 -14.16 -8.41
C ASP A 78 -16.91 -12.92 -8.93
N LYS A 79 -16.31 -11.74 -8.81
CA LYS A 79 -16.85 -10.46 -9.30
C LYS A 79 -15.71 -9.60 -9.83
N PRO A 80 -15.97 -8.71 -10.80
CA PRO A 80 -15.04 -7.63 -11.10
C PRO A 80 -14.67 -6.92 -9.79
N GLN A 81 -13.42 -6.50 -9.68
CA GLN A 81 -12.88 -5.85 -8.47
C GLN A 81 -13.79 -4.67 -8.01
N TYR A 82 -14.54 -4.05 -8.93
CA TYR A 82 -15.48 -2.98 -8.64
C TYR A 82 -16.65 -2.92 -9.66
N GLY A 83 -17.79 -2.39 -9.20
CA GLY A 83 -18.88 -1.92 -10.08
C GLY A 83 -18.65 -0.48 -10.55
N SER A 84 -19.48 0.02 -11.47
CA SER A 84 -19.31 1.34 -12.12
C SER A 84 -19.22 2.53 -11.15
N TRP A 85 -19.88 2.46 -9.99
CA TRP A 85 -19.85 3.51 -8.96
C TRP A 85 -18.47 3.67 -8.26
N ALA A 86 -17.60 2.67 -8.39
CA ALA A 86 -16.33 2.59 -7.67
C ALA A 86 -15.13 2.91 -8.57
N GLU A 87 -15.37 3.30 -9.82
CA GLU A 87 -14.35 3.69 -10.78
C GLU A 87 -13.57 4.91 -10.28
N GLY A 88 -12.23 4.85 -10.33
CA GLY A 88 -11.34 5.91 -9.82
C GLY A 88 -11.06 5.89 -8.31
N LEU A 89 -11.83 5.15 -7.49
CA LEU A 89 -11.61 5.07 -6.04
C LEU A 89 -10.69 3.89 -5.65
N SER A 90 -9.88 4.08 -4.61
CA SER A 90 -9.19 2.98 -3.91
C SER A 90 -10.19 2.11 -3.12
N GLU A 91 -9.79 0.91 -2.73
CA GLU A 91 -10.52 0.03 -1.81
C GLU A 91 -10.84 0.71 -0.48
N ASN A 92 -9.89 1.48 0.07
CA ASN A 92 -10.10 2.24 1.30
C ASN A 92 -11.17 3.32 1.14
N ALA A 93 -11.09 4.13 0.08
CA ALA A 93 -12.06 5.17 -0.22
C ALA A 93 -13.47 4.55 -0.41
N ARG A 94 -13.56 3.39 -1.06
CA ARG A 94 -14.82 2.65 -1.22
C ARG A 94 -15.36 2.13 0.11
N LYS A 95 -14.53 1.53 0.96
CA LYS A 95 -14.95 1.06 2.30
C LYS A 95 -15.47 2.24 3.12
N LYS A 96 -14.75 3.37 3.09
CA LYS A 96 -15.17 4.61 3.76
C LYS A 96 -16.51 5.11 3.23
N GLU A 97 -16.70 5.20 1.92
CA GLU A 97 -17.96 5.63 1.31
C GLU A 97 -19.12 4.67 1.62
N SER A 98 -18.86 3.36 1.60
CA SER A 98 -19.85 2.34 1.94
C SER A 98 -20.31 2.43 3.40
N VAL A 99 -19.42 2.79 4.32
CA VAL A 99 -19.77 3.07 5.73
C VAL A 99 -20.57 4.35 5.85
N LEU A 100 -20.15 5.43 5.19
CA LEU A 100 -20.85 6.72 5.20
C LEU A 100 -22.28 6.60 4.67
N ARG A 101 -22.51 5.84 3.60
CA ARG A 101 -23.85 5.58 3.04
C ARG A 101 -24.75 4.87 4.05
N ARG A 102 -24.26 3.80 4.70
CA ARG A 102 -25.04 3.08 5.74
C ARG A 102 -25.32 3.92 6.98
N LEU A 103 -24.47 4.89 7.30
CA LEU A 103 -24.71 5.82 8.40
C LEU A 103 -25.76 6.87 8.05
N ALA A 104 -25.86 7.29 6.79
CA ALA A 104 -26.83 8.27 6.32
C ALA A 104 -28.25 7.69 6.11
N GLU A 105 -28.38 6.36 6.06
CA GLU A 105 -29.67 5.64 5.97
C GLU A 105 -30.34 5.42 7.36
N LYS A 106 -29.74 5.92 8.44
CA LYS A 106 -30.31 5.96 9.80
C LYS A 106 -30.84 7.35 10.14
#